data_AF-A0A924DNH1-F1
#
_entry.id   AF-A0A924DNH1-F1
#
_cell.length_a   1.000
_cell.length_b   1.000
_cell.length_c   1.000
_cell.angle_alpha   90.00
_cell.angle_beta   90.00
_cell.angle_gamma   90.00
#
_symmetry.space_group_name_H-M   'P 1'
#
loop_
_entity.id
_entity.type
_entity.pdbx_description
1 polymer ?
#
loop_
_entity_poly.entity_id
_entity_poly.type
_entity_poly.pdbx_seq_one_letter_code
_entity_poly.pdbx_strand_id
1 'polypeptide(L)'
;MKKSSISPALILLSISLLIVGFMAYLHYKNSDLLNDNKSKLTLLNTAKKVPLLKNLIAKNLAKQNAMAEAQVTDQNVLTVERVYTEEEINEMTESKFVELLKDTERRLPKLTDLKKIPPGALHHTPPLIILAGRDLGVIKEVLKVHESYERVAAPFYKSCAKNDEGTTPVRALCLTNLIEIKRKKNENLNLKDYPERLIALSKMITDI
;
A
#
# COMPACT_ATOMS: atom_id res chain seq x y z
N MET A 1 -41.84 -5.77 43.08
CA MET A 1 -40.80 -6.30 42.16
C MET A 1 -39.43 -5.99 42.75
N LYS A 2 -38.67 -6.98 43.22
CA LYS A 2 -37.32 -6.80 43.80
C LYS A 2 -36.30 -6.70 42.65
N LYS A 3 -35.66 -5.53 42.47
CA LYS A 3 -34.52 -5.35 41.57
C LYS A 3 -33.29 -6.01 42.22
N SER A 4 -32.80 -7.09 41.62
CA SER A 4 -31.52 -7.69 42.00
C SER A 4 -30.39 -6.81 41.49
N SER A 5 -29.65 -6.17 42.40
CA SER A 5 -28.47 -5.38 42.07
C SER A 5 -27.27 -6.32 41.98
N ILE A 6 -26.83 -6.62 40.76
CA ILE A 6 -25.60 -7.39 40.54
C ILE A 6 -24.42 -6.53 40.98
N SER A 7 -23.62 -7.06 41.91
CA SER A 7 -22.45 -6.36 42.46
C SER A 7 -21.41 -6.10 41.35
N PRO A 8 -20.87 -4.87 41.23
CA PRO A 8 -19.85 -4.55 40.22
C PRO A 8 -18.58 -5.42 40.33
N ALA A 9 -18.32 -6.02 41.50
CA ALA A 9 -17.23 -6.98 41.70
C ALA A 9 -17.39 -8.25 40.84
N LEU A 10 -18.63 -8.69 40.58
CA LEU A 10 -18.93 -9.88 39.77
C LEU A 10 -18.64 -9.65 38.28
N ILE A 11 -18.84 -8.41 37.81
CA ILE A 11 -18.56 -8.01 36.43
C ILE A 11 -17.04 -8.00 36.19
N LEU A 12 -16.26 -7.40 37.10
CA LEU A 12 -14.80 -7.37 36.97
C LEU A 12 -14.18 -8.77 36.97
N LEU A 13 -14.70 -9.69 37.79
CA LEU A 13 -14.21 -11.07 37.84
C LEU A 13 -14.49 -11.83 36.54
N SER A 14 -15.63 -11.58 35.90
CA SER A 14 -15.95 -12.16 34.58
C SER A 14 -15.00 -11.69 33.46
N ILE A 15 -14.62 -10.40 33.48
CA ILE A 15 -13.70 -9.84 32.48
C ILE A 15 -12.30 -10.44 32.65
N SER A 16 -11.82 -10.58 33.89
CA SER A 16 -10.50 -11.19 34.13
C SER A 16 -10.40 -12.63 33.62
N LEU A 17 -11.46 -13.43 33.76
CA LEU A 17 -11.49 -14.81 33.27
C LEU A 17 -11.44 -14.88 31.74
N LEU A 18 -12.12 -13.95 31.05
CA LEU A 18 -12.08 -13.89 29.58
C LEU A 18 -10.69 -13.55 29.05
N ILE A 19 -9.97 -12.63 29.70
CA ILE A 19 -8.62 -12.22 29.29
C ILE A 19 -7.64 -13.40 29.44
N VAL A 20 -7.68 -14.10 30.58
CA VAL A 20 -6.81 -15.27 30.82
C VAL A 20 -7.11 -16.39 29.82
N GLY A 21 -8.39 -16.66 29.55
CA GLY A 21 -8.81 -17.64 28.55
C GLY A 21 -8.32 -17.30 27.14
N PHE A 22 -8.41 -16.03 26.73
CA PHE A 22 -7.94 -15.59 25.42
C PHE A 22 -6.41 -15.71 25.27
N MET A 23 -5.65 -15.34 26.31
CA MET A 23 -4.19 -15.50 26.30
C MET A 23 -3.76 -16.97 26.21
N ALA A 24 -4.42 -17.87 26.96
CA ALA A 24 -4.16 -19.30 26.87
C ALA A 24 -4.47 -19.87 25.48
N TYR A 25 -5.57 -19.42 24.85
CA TYR A 25 -5.93 -19.79 23.49
C TYR A 25 -4.89 -19.35 22.44
N LEU A 26 -4.41 -18.11 22.53
CA LEU A 26 -3.36 -17.60 21.64
C LEU A 26 -2.06 -18.40 21.77
N HIS A 27 -1.67 -18.75 23.00
CA HIS A 27 -0.47 -19.56 23.25
C HIS A 27 -0.58 -20.98 22.66
N TYR A 28 -1.74 -21.62 22.82
CA TYR A 28 -2.01 -22.94 22.24
C TYR A 28 -1.92 -22.93 20.71
N LYS A 29 -2.59 -21.96 20.06
CA LYS A 29 -2.62 -21.85 18.59
C LYS A 29 -1.24 -21.62 17.98
N ASN A 30 -0.37 -20.86 18.66
CA ASN A 30 0.99 -20.62 18.17
C ASN A 30 1.89 -21.85 18.29
N SER A 31 1.64 -22.73 19.26
CA SER A 31 2.42 -23.96 19.46
C SER A 31 2.11 -25.01 18.40
N ASP A 32 0.86 -25.08 17.92
CA ASP A 32 0.43 -26.04 16.90
C ASP A 32 1.01 -25.73 15.51
N LEU A 33 1.10 -24.43 15.16
CA LEU A 33 1.71 -23.97 13.90
C LEU A 33 3.21 -24.26 13.78
N LEU A 34 3.92 -24.40 14.91
CA LEU A 34 5.34 -24.71 14.95
C LEU A 34 5.63 -26.21 14.75
N ASN A 35 4.69 -27.09 15.05
CA ASN A 35 4.86 -28.55 14.89
C ASN A 35 4.61 -29.02 13.45
N ASP A 36 3.67 -28.40 12.72
CA ASP A 36 3.35 -28.80 11.33
C ASP A 36 4.47 -28.52 10.33
N ASN A 37 5.31 -27.52 10.60
CA ASN A 37 6.43 -27.17 9.71
C ASN A 37 7.65 -28.09 9.85
N LYS A 38 7.72 -28.92 10.91
CA LYS A 38 8.83 -29.86 11.11
C LYS A 38 8.60 -31.22 10.41
N SER A 39 7.36 -31.53 10.04
CA SER A 39 6.96 -32.80 9.42
C SER A 39 7.20 -32.86 7.90
N LYS A 40 7.27 -31.71 7.21
CA LYS A 40 7.37 -31.66 5.74
C LYS A 40 8.77 -31.63 5.14
N LEU A 41 9.84 -31.65 5.94
CA LEU A 41 11.22 -31.59 5.42
C LEU A 41 11.92 -32.95 5.24
N THR A 42 11.25 -34.08 5.52
CA THR A 42 11.92 -35.41 5.64
C THR A 42 11.49 -36.42 4.58
N LEU A 43 11.03 -35.99 3.39
CA LEU A 43 10.50 -36.91 2.37
C LEU A 43 10.95 -36.63 0.92
N LEU A 44 12.16 -36.09 0.73
CA LEU A 44 12.77 -35.95 -0.60
C LEU A 44 14.22 -36.42 -0.57
N ASN A 45 14.43 -37.70 -0.27
CA ASN A 45 15.73 -38.33 -0.47
C ASN A 45 15.59 -39.79 -0.91
N THR A 46 15.09 -39.99 -2.14
CA THR A 46 15.29 -41.24 -2.87
C THR A 46 15.38 -40.99 -4.38
N ALA A 47 16.63 -41.10 -4.84
CA ALA A 47 17.08 -41.74 -6.09
C ALA A 47 16.55 -41.29 -7.47
N LYS A 48 17.55 -41.00 -8.33
CA LYS A 48 17.55 -40.98 -9.81
C LYS A 48 16.82 -39.82 -10.52
N LYS A 49 17.49 -38.67 -10.63
CA LYS A 49 17.54 -37.78 -11.84
C LYS A 49 18.49 -36.58 -11.63
N VAL A 50 19.73 -36.85 -11.26
CA VAL A 50 20.75 -35.81 -10.97
C VAL A 50 21.21 -34.98 -12.19
N PRO A 51 21.22 -35.46 -13.46
CA PRO A 51 21.66 -34.60 -14.56
C PRO A 51 20.57 -33.61 -15.05
N LEU A 52 19.28 -33.91 -14.83
CA LEU A 52 18.18 -33.04 -15.28
C LEU A 52 18.00 -31.84 -14.36
N LEU A 53 18.09 -32.07 -13.04
CA LEU A 53 17.90 -31.01 -12.04
C LEU A 53 19.02 -29.98 -12.08
N LYS A 54 20.28 -30.42 -12.26
CA LYS A 54 21.42 -29.49 -12.40
C LYS A 54 21.28 -28.59 -13.63
N ASN A 55 20.81 -29.14 -14.76
CA ASN A 55 20.54 -28.35 -15.96
C ASN A 55 19.34 -27.40 -15.80
N LEU A 56 18.29 -27.81 -15.06
CA LEU A 56 17.16 -26.94 -14.75
C LEU A 56 17.55 -25.82 -13.78
N ILE A 57 18.36 -26.12 -12.77
CA ILE A 57 18.90 -25.13 -11.84
C ILE A 57 19.81 -24.17 -12.60
N ALA A 58 20.75 -24.65 -13.42
CA ALA A 58 21.62 -23.80 -14.22
C ALA A 58 20.84 -22.92 -15.22
N LYS A 59 19.81 -23.47 -15.87
CA LYS A 59 18.95 -22.71 -16.78
C LYS A 59 18.10 -21.67 -16.05
N ASN A 60 17.59 -21.98 -14.86
CA ASN A 60 16.85 -21.03 -14.03
C ASN A 60 17.77 -19.96 -13.43
N LEU A 61 18.99 -20.33 -13.02
CA LEU A 61 20.01 -19.39 -12.55
C LEU A 61 20.45 -18.46 -13.68
N ALA A 62 20.71 -19.00 -14.87
CA ALA A 62 21.06 -18.20 -16.04
C ALA A 62 19.90 -17.29 -16.47
N LYS A 63 18.64 -17.74 -16.34
CA LYS A 63 17.46 -16.90 -16.60
C LYS A 63 17.29 -15.82 -15.53
N GLN A 64 17.56 -16.11 -14.25
CA GLN A 64 17.55 -15.11 -13.19
C GLN A 64 18.67 -14.09 -13.35
N ASN A 65 19.88 -14.54 -13.71
CA ASN A 65 21.02 -13.66 -13.99
C ASN A 65 20.76 -12.81 -15.23
N ALA A 66 20.20 -13.38 -16.31
CA ALA A 66 19.80 -12.62 -17.49
C ALA A 66 18.65 -11.64 -17.19
N MET A 67 17.74 -11.97 -16.28
CA MET A 67 16.69 -11.03 -15.82
C MET A 67 17.26 -9.93 -14.90
N ALA A 68 18.28 -10.23 -14.10
CA ALA A 68 19.00 -9.24 -13.29
C ALA A 68 19.87 -8.33 -14.17
N GLU A 69 20.54 -8.87 -15.19
CA GLU A 69 21.35 -8.11 -16.15
C GLU A 69 20.48 -7.27 -17.12
N ALA A 70 19.31 -7.78 -17.52
CA ALA A 70 18.31 -7.03 -18.27
C ALA A 70 17.59 -5.95 -17.43
N GLN A 71 17.69 -6.01 -16.09
CA GLN A 71 17.25 -4.93 -15.20
C GLN A 71 18.28 -3.80 -15.06
N VAL A 72 19.49 -3.92 -15.64
CA VAL A 72 20.61 -2.98 -15.39
C VAL A 72 21.02 -2.17 -16.63
N THR A 73 20.46 -2.46 -17.81
CA THR A 73 20.90 -1.81 -19.07
C THR A 73 19.94 -0.78 -19.67
N ASP A 74 18.95 -0.29 -18.91
CA ASP A 74 18.20 0.90 -19.31
C ASP A 74 18.06 1.90 -18.15
N GLN A 75 19.01 2.85 -18.15
CA GLN A 75 18.96 4.18 -17.53
C GLN A 75 18.69 4.28 -16.02
N ASN A 76 19.75 4.28 -15.21
CA ASN A 76 19.92 5.24 -14.10
C ASN A 76 18.73 5.43 -13.11
N VAL A 77 17.91 4.40 -12.85
CA VAL A 77 16.81 4.42 -11.84
C VAL A 77 17.31 3.99 -10.45
N LEU A 78 18.49 4.46 -10.08
CA LEU A 78 18.78 4.78 -8.68
C LEU A 78 18.56 6.28 -8.53
N THR A 79 17.37 6.77 -8.94
CA THR A 79 16.91 8.06 -8.42
C THR A 79 16.81 7.86 -6.92
N VAL A 80 17.80 8.39 -6.20
CA VAL A 80 17.85 8.38 -4.74
C VAL A 80 16.48 8.79 -4.27
N GLU A 81 15.80 7.85 -3.63
CA GLU A 81 14.46 8.07 -3.14
C GLU A 81 14.54 9.21 -2.12
N ARG A 82 13.90 10.34 -2.43
CA ARG A 82 13.87 11.46 -1.49
C ARG A 82 12.89 11.12 -0.37
N VAL A 83 13.43 10.90 0.82
CA VAL A 83 12.66 10.82 2.06
C VAL A 83 12.64 12.21 2.67
N TYR A 84 11.44 12.75 2.94
CA TYR A 84 11.27 14.02 3.63
C TYR A 84 11.31 13.78 5.14
N THR A 85 12.10 14.58 5.87
CA THR A 85 12.07 14.54 7.34
C THR A 85 10.84 15.27 7.88
N GLU A 86 10.52 15.05 9.16
CA GLU A 86 9.42 15.75 9.83
C GLU A 86 9.67 17.26 9.89
N GLU A 87 10.92 17.68 10.12
CA GLU A 87 11.33 19.08 10.10
C GLU A 87 11.14 19.69 8.71
N GLU A 88 11.53 18.99 7.63
CA GLU A 88 11.30 19.45 6.26
C GLU A 88 9.81 19.63 5.95
N ILE A 89 8.95 18.74 6.45
CA ILE A 89 7.49 18.83 6.30
C ILE A 89 6.95 20.03 7.09
N ASN A 90 7.37 20.18 8.34
CA ASN A 90 6.92 21.25 9.23
C ASN A 90 7.32 22.64 8.71
N GLU A 91 8.51 22.76 8.11
CA GLU A 91 9.03 24.02 7.56
C GLU A 91 8.71 24.22 6.07
N MET A 92 7.89 23.34 5.48
CA MET A 92 7.57 23.41 4.04
C MET A 92 6.74 24.66 3.71
N THR A 93 7.28 25.54 2.87
CA THR A 93 6.56 26.69 2.35
C THR A 93 5.58 26.29 1.24
N GLU A 94 4.53 27.08 1.01
CA GLU A 94 3.55 26.82 -0.06
C GLU A 94 4.22 26.72 -1.43
N SER A 95 5.27 27.51 -1.70
CA SER A 95 6.02 27.45 -2.96
C SER A 95 6.71 26.09 -3.15
N LYS A 96 7.41 25.60 -2.11
CA LYS A 96 8.04 24.27 -2.14
C LYS A 96 7.00 23.16 -2.26
N PHE A 97 5.84 23.33 -1.62
CA PHE A 97 4.74 22.39 -1.75
C PHE A 97 4.19 22.34 -3.18
N VAL A 98 4.02 23.49 -3.85
CA VAL A 98 3.60 23.54 -5.26
C VAL A 98 4.64 22.88 -6.17
N GLU A 99 5.93 23.03 -5.89
CA GLU A 99 7.00 22.30 -6.58
C GLU A 99 6.88 20.78 -6.37
N LEU A 100 6.66 20.34 -5.12
CA LEU A 100 6.39 18.93 -4.80
C LEU A 100 5.18 18.37 -5.56
N LEU A 101 4.09 19.14 -5.69
CA LEU A 101 2.92 18.72 -6.47
C LEU A 101 3.27 18.50 -7.94
N LYS A 102 4.01 19.43 -8.56
CA LYS A 102 4.47 19.33 -9.95
C LYS A 102 5.43 18.16 -10.15
N ASP A 103 6.37 17.97 -9.24
CA ASP A 103 7.33 16.87 -9.27
C ASP A 103 6.64 15.52 -9.12
N THR A 104 5.63 15.45 -8.26
CA THR A 104 4.82 14.25 -8.09
C THR A 104 4.00 13.98 -9.35
N GLU A 105 3.32 14.96 -9.91
CA GLU A 105 2.54 14.83 -11.15
C GLU A 105 3.36 14.25 -12.29
N ARG A 106 4.59 14.74 -12.48
CA ARG A 106 5.52 14.26 -13.51
C ARG A 106 5.98 12.81 -13.32
N ARG A 107 6.01 12.34 -12.07
CA ARG A 107 6.45 10.97 -11.71
C ARG A 107 5.30 9.98 -11.62
N LEU A 108 4.05 10.42 -11.70
CA LEU A 108 2.90 9.51 -11.66
C LEU A 108 2.96 8.55 -12.87
N PRO A 109 2.80 7.24 -12.62
CA PRO A 109 2.92 6.25 -13.67
C PRO A 109 1.75 6.32 -14.64
N LYS A 110 2.06 6.14 -15.92
CA LYS A 110 1.06 6.00 -16.98
C LYS A 110 0.76 4.53 -17.24
N LEU A 111 -0.38 4.26 -17.86
CA LEU A 111 -0.75 2.94 -18.36
C LEU A 111 0.30 2.39 -19.34
N THR A 112 0.97 3.25 -20.09
CA THR A 112 2.08 2.87 -20.99
C THR A 112 3.30 2.34 -20.24
N ASP A 113 3.55 2.80 -19.01
CA ASP A 113 4.69 2.33 -18.21
C ASP A 113 4.40 0.95 -17.63
N LEU A 114 3.15 0.67 -17.27
CA LEU A 114 2.72 -0.67 -16.86
C LEU A 114 2.85 -1.71 -17.97
N LYS A 115 2.60 -1.33 -19.23
CA LYS A 115 2.73 -2.24 -20.38
C LYS A 115 4.18 -2.70 -20.62
N LYS A 116 5.16 -1.94 -20.15
CA LYS A 116 6.58 -2.29 -20.25
C LYS A 116 7.00 -3.34 -19.21
N ILE A 117 6.16 -3.59 -18.20
CA ILE A 117 6.45 -4.58 -17.16
C ILE A 117 6.20 -5.99 -17.72
N PRO A 118 7.15 -6.93 -17.57
CA PRO A 118 6.95 -8.32 -17.96
C PRO A 118 5.73 -8.95 -17.25
N PRO A 119 4.92 -9.78 -17.94
CA PRO A 119 3.68 -10.34 -17.38
C PRO A 119 3.85 -11.06 -16.04
N GLY A 120 4.98 -11.75 -15.82
CA GLY A 120 5.27 -12.45 -14.57
C GLY A 120 5.54 -11.53 -13.36
N ALA A 121 5.82 -10.24 -13.57
CA ALA A 121 6.01 -9.26 -12.50
C ALA A 121 4.70 -8.55 -12.10
N LEU A 122 3.59 -8.80 -12.82
CA LEU A 122 2.27 -8.22 -12.54
C LEU A 122 1.47 -8.95 -11.44
N HIS A 123 1.99 -10.08 -10.93
CA HIS A 123 1.38 -10.81 -9.81
C HIS A 123 1.49 -10.06 -8.47
N HIS A 124 2.36 -9.04 -8.40
CA HIS A 124 2.52 -8.15 -7.26
C HIS A 124 2.21 -6.71 -7.68
N THR A 125 2.01 -5.83 -6.70
CA THR A 125 1.92 -4.39 -6.95
C THR A 125 3.22 -3.91 -7.58
N PRO A 126 3.20 -3.36 -8.80
CA PRO A 126 4.42 -2.91 -9.45
C PRO A 126 5.16 -1.83 -8.65
N PRO A 127 6.51 -1.83 -8.64
CA PRO A 127 7.30 -0.83 -7.91
C PRO A 127 6.90 0.62 -8.21
N LEU A 128 6.62 0.94 -9.47
CA LEU A 128 6.18 2.27 -9.90
C LEU A 128 4.83 2.70 -9.28
N ILE A 129 3.94 1.76 -8.96
CA ILE A 129 2.69 2.05 -8.25
C ILE A 129 2.97 2.32 -6.76
N ILE A 130 3.90 1.57 -6.16
CA ILE A 130 4.32 1.75 -4.77
C ILE A 130 4.96 3.13 -4.59
N LEU A 131 5.86 3.52 -5.49
CA LEU A 131 6.51 4.84 -5.49
C LEU A 131 5.48 5.97 -5.61
N ALA A 132 4.53 5.86 -6.54
CA ALA A 132 3.46 6.85 -6.69
C ALA A 132 2.60 6.95 -5.42
N GLY A 133 2.24 5.80 -4.80
CA GLY A 133 1.51 5.78 -3.54
C GLY A 133 2.27 6.49 -2.42
N ARG A 134 3.60 6.30 -2.35
CA ARG A 134 4.47 6.98 -1.37
C ARG A 134 4.52 8.49 -1.62
N ASP A 135 4.72 8.92 -2.86
CA ASP A 135 4.76 10.35 -3.20
C ASP A 135 3.44 11.06 -2.85
N LEU A 136 2.30 10.42 -3.15
CA LEU A 136 0.99 10.91 -2.73
C LEU A 136 0.82 10.91 -1.20
N GLY A 137 1.45 9.93 -0.52
CA GLY A 137 1.52 9.87 0.94
C GLY A 137 2.26 11.07 1.55
N VAL A 138 3.40 11.47 0.97
CA VAL A 138 4.13 12.68 1.41
C VAL A 138 3.26 13.92 1.29
N ILE A 139 2.55 14.09 0.17
CA ILE A 139 1.60 15.21 -0.01
C ILE A 139 0.56 15.19 1.10
N LYS A 140 0.02 14.02 1.46
CA LYS A 140 -0.94 13.87 2.55
C LYS A 140 -0.36 14.27 3.91
N GLU A 141 0.87 13.88 4.23
CA GLU A 141 1.53 14.29 5.47
C GLU A 141 1.74 15.81 5.55
N VAL A 142 2.16 16.45 4.46
CA VAL A 142 2.27 17.92 4.40
C VAL A 142 0.93 18.60 4.65
N LEU A 143 -0.17 18.07 4.10
CA LEU A 143 -1.52 18.63 4.29
C LEU A 143 -2.06 18.45 5.71
N LYS A 144 -1.56 17.49 6.50
CA LYS A 144 -1.92 17.36 7.92
C LYS A 144 -1.34 18.51 8.74
N VAL A 145 -0.14 18.98 8.39
CA VAL A 145 0.54 20.09 9.09
C VAL A 145 0.08 21.45 8.54
N HIS A 146 -0.08 21.55 7.23
CA HIS A 146 -0.39 22.80 6.53
C HIS A 146 -1.76 22.74 5.84
N GLU A 147 -2.83 22.76 6.63
CA GLU A 147 -4.21 22.61 6.10
C GLU A 147 -4.58 23.69 5.06
N SER A 148 -3.98 24.89 5.16
CA SER A 148 -4.19 25.98 4.19
C SER A 148 -3.78 25.59 2.77
N TYR A 149 -2.84 24.66 2.61
CA TYR A 149 -2.35 24.18 1.31
C TYR A 149 -3.36 23.26 0.59
N GLU A 150 -4.43 22.82 1.26
CA GLU A 150 -5.50 22.05 0.63
C GLU A 150 -6.12 22.79 -0.57
N ARG A 151 -6.07 24.13 -0.58
CA ARG A 151 -6.54 24.97 -1.70
C ARG A 151 -5.77 24.68 -3.00
N VAL A 152 -4.46 24.46 -2.92
CA VAL A 152 -3.61 24.18 -4.09
C VAL A 152 -3.52 22.68 -4.38
N ALA A 153 -3.68 21.81 -3.37
CA ALA A 153 -3.69 20.36 -3.55
C ALA A 153 -4.99 19.83 -4.20
N ALA A 154 -6.15 20.44 -3.91
CA ALA A 154 -7.42 19.94 -4.46
C ALA A 154 -7.48 19.96 -6.00
N PRO A 155 -7.03 21.01 -6.72
CA PRO A 155 -6.91 20.96 -8.18
C PRO A 155 -5.98 19.86 -8.68
N PHE A 156 -4.84 19.64 -8.02
CA PHE A 156 -3.90 18.56 -8.35
C PHE A 156 -4.58 17.19 -8.23
N TYR A 157 -5.22 16.88 -7.10
CA TYR A 157 -5.89 15.59 -6.92
C TYR A 157 -7.05 15.38 -7.91
N LYS A 158 -7.79 16.43 -8.23
CA LYS A 158 -8.83 16.40 -9.27
C LYS A 158 -8.25 16.07 -10.64
N SER A 159 -7.16 16.72 -11.03
CA SER A 159 -6.45 16.44 -12.29
C SER A 159 -5.95 14.99 -12.31
N CYS A 160 -5.25 14.56 -11.25
CA CYS A 160 -4.73 13.21 -11.11
C CYS A 160 -5.83 12.13 -11.21
N ALA A 161 -6.97 12.30 -10.53
CA ALA A 161 -8.06 11.34 -10.57
C ALA A 161 -8.75 11.27 -11.95
N LYS A 162 -8.82 12.39 -12.67
CA LYS A 162 -9.43 12.47 -14.00
C LYS A 162 -8.48 12.06 -15.15
N ASN A 163 -7.17 11.98 -14.91
CA ASN A 163 -6.19 11.57 -15.91
C ASN A 163 -6.44 10.13 -16.40
N ASP A 164 -6.91 9.98 -17.64
CA ASP A 164 -7.23 8.70 -18.27
C ASP A 164 -6.00 7.88 -18.66
N GLU A 165 -4.85 8.52 -18.89
CA GLU A 165 -3.55 7.86 -19.04
C GLU A 165 -3.01 7.30 -17.72
N GLY A 166 -3.53 7.75 -16.58
CA GLY A 166 -3.11 7.33 -15.25
C GLY A 166 -3.54 5.90 -14.92
N THR A 167 -2.75 5.21 -14.10
CA THR A 167 -3.11 3.87 -13.63
C THR A 167 -4.29 3.92 -12.65
N THR A 168 -5.22 2.97 -12.76
CA THR A 168 -6.43 2.93 -11.92
C THR A 168 -6.14 3.02 -10.41
N PRO A 169 -5.15 2.30 -9.83
CA PRO A 169 -4.87 2.40 -8.40
C PRO A 169 -4.42 3.81 -7.97
N VAL A 170 -3.55 4.45 -8.74
CA VAL A 170 -3.05 5.81 -8.44
C VAL A 170 -4.18 6.83 -8.54
N ARG A 171 -4.99 6.74 -9.60
CA ARG A 171 -6.17 7.59 -9.76
C ARG A 171 -7.16 7.42 -8.60
N ALA A 172 -7.32 6.19 -8.09
CA ALA A 172 -8.23 5.91 -6.98
C ALA A 172 -7.72 6.57 -5.69
N LEU A 173 -6.42 6.48 -5.42
CA LEU A 173 -5.78 7.17 -4.30
C LEU A 173 -5.94 8.69 -4.40
N CYS A 174 -5.76 9.27 -5.59
CA CYS A 174 -6.00 10.69 -5.82
C CYS A 174 -7.47 11.08 -5.57
N LEU A 175 -8.43 10.26 -6.02
CA LEU A 175 -9.85 10.50 -5.76
C LEU A 175 -10.17 10.42 -4.26
N THR A 176 -9.62 9.43 -3.57
CA THR A 176 -9.73 9.29 -2.11
C THR A 176 -9.27 10.55 -1.38
N ASN A 177 -8.05 11.03 -1.66
CA ASN A 177 -7.53 12.24 -1.01
C ASN A 177 -8.35 13.50 -1.37
N LEU A 178 -8.86 13.60 -2.60
CA LEU A 178 -9.76 14.69 -2.98
C LEU A 178 -11.07 14.65 -2.17
N ILE A 179 -11.66 13.47 -2.00
CA ILE A 179 -12.89 13.33 -1.21
C ILE A 179 -12.65 13.73 0.24
N GLU A 180 -11.53 13.33 0.84
CA GLU A 180 -11.18 13.73 2.21
C GLU A 180 -11.11 15.25 2.36
N ILE A 181 -10.41 15.94 1.44
CA ILE A 181 -10.30 17.41 1.44
C ILE A 181 -11.68 18.06 1.30
N LYS A 182 -12.50 17.59 0.35
CA LYS A 182 -13.83 18.16 0.09
C LYS A 182 -14.77 17.94 1.26
N ARG A 183 -14.74 16.74 1.87
CA ARG A 183 -15.53 16.41 3.07
C ARG A 183 -15.18 17.33 4.24
N LYS A 184 -13.89 17.56 4.51
CA LYS A 184 -13.44 18.45 5.59
C LYS A 184 -13.97 19.89 5.42
N LYS A 185 -14.10 20.35 4.18
CA LYS A 185 -14.64 21.68 3.85
C LYS A 185 -16.16 21.74 3.69
N ASN A 186 -16.87 20.63 3.93
CA ASN A 186 -18.30 20.48 3.64
C ASN A 186 -18.67 20.84 2.18
N GLU A 187 -17.75 20.58 1.25
CA GLU A 187 -17.96 20.78 -0.18
C GLU A 187 -18.44 19.48 -0.83
N ASN A 188 -19.48 19.57 -1.66
CA ASN A 188 -19.97 18.41 -2.41
C ASN A 188 -19.06 18.10 -3.60
N LEU A 189 -18.65 16.84 -3.73
CA LEU A 189 -17.96 16.33 -4.91
C LEU A 189 -18.95 15.56 -5.79
N ASN A 190 -19.08 15.96 -7.06
CA ASN A 190 -19.88 15.19 -8.01
C ASN A 190 -19.13 13.90 -8.42
N LEU A 191 -19.45 12.79 -7.75
CA LEU A 191 -18.84 11.50 -8.06
C LEU A 191 -19.16 10.99 -9.47
N LYS A 192 -20.26 11.46 -10.10
CA LYS A 192 -20.64 11.07 -11.46
C LYS A 192 -19.62 11.47 -12.53
N ASP A 193 -18.73 12.40 -12.20
CA ASP A 193 -17.62 12.81 -13.07
C ASP A 193 -16.50 11.75 -13.20
N TYR A 194 -16.56 10.67 -12.41
CA TYR A 194 -15.52 9.66 -12.32
C TYR A 194 -16.03 8.28 -12.74
N PRO A 195 -15.19 7.41 -13.32
CA PRO A 195 -15.61 6.05 -13.67
C PRO A 195 -16.07 5.26 -12.44
N GLU A 196 -17.13 4.45 -12.57
CA GLU A 196 -17.70 3.69 -11.44
C GLU A 196 -16.69 2.80 -10.73
N ARG A 197 -15.80 2.14 -11.49
CA ARG A 197 -14.71 1.33 -10.93
C ARG A 197 -13.77 2.14 -10.04
N LEU A 198 -13.53 3.40 -10.40
CA LEU A 198 -12.68 4.30 -9.62
C LEU A 198 -13.35 4.68 -8.30
N ILE A 199 -14.65 4.99 -8.36
CA ILE A 199 -15.47 5.31 -7.19
C ILE A 199 -15.53 4.09 -6.24
N ALA A 200 -15.73 2.89 -6.78
CA ALA A 200 -15.78 1.67 -5.99
C ALA A 200 -14.45 1.42 -5.25
N LEU A 201 -13.31 1.64 -5.92
CA LEU A 201 -12.00 1.50 -5.29
C LEU A 201 -11.74 2.57 -4.23
N SER A 202 -12.09 3.83 -4.49
CA SER A 202 -11.90 4.89 -3.49
C SER A 202 -12.69 4.60 -2.21
N LYS A 203 -13.92 4.10 -2.35
CA LYS A 203 -14.78 3.69 -1.21
C LYS A 203 -14.25 2.50 -0.40
N MET A 204 -13.37 1.67 -0.96
CA MET A 204 -12.72 0.61 -0.17
C MET A 204 -11.67 1.17 0.78
N ILE A 205 -11.12 2.35 0.45
CA ILE A 205 -10.03 3.00 1.21
C ILE A 205 -10.61 4.00 2.21
N THR A 206 -11.73 4.61 1.87
CA THR A 206 -12.41 5.61 2.71
C THR A 206 -13.76 5.06 3.16
N ASP A 207 -14.06 5.12 4.45
CA ASP A 207 -15.38 4.78 5.00
C ASP A 207 -16.46 5.78 4.50
N ILE A 208 -16.95 5.61 3.26
CA ILE A 208 -17.97 6.43 2.58
C ILE A 208 -19.07 5.56 1.99
#